data_AF-A0A9P8F0X2-F1
#
_entry.id   AF-A0A9P8F0X2-F1
#
_cell.length_a   1.000
_cell.length_b   1.000
_cell.length_c   1.000
_cell.angle_alpha   90.00
_cell.angle_beta   90.00
_cell.angle_gamma   90.00
#
_symmetry.space_group_name_H-M   'P 1'
#
loop_
_entity.id
_entity.type
_entity.pdbx_description
1 polymer ?
#
loop_
_entity_poly.entity_id
_entity_poly.type
_entity_poly.pdbx_seq_one_letter_code
_entity_poly.pdbx_strand_id
1 'polypeptide(L)'
;REQPKAAAAKKSDAFHKQQALNLVKAQIKLLVGYDNLPEDFARLVRLQANDLFDKNYDVGHDLFSKSEREKSAAKKDAQQATLLKLIKAAMLAAAVPELKQDVTPFLDGLYKHLTILELGRSLGQEKHAKRPFEPLSGEGPVFVDSRVIADAIADTLSSDSADVRDVAFNALDTMWKSAAMIFGAEDRVERLPFFRELTKSLIHHCFEEEWFSKSGGTAGIDYIVNKLNFSAAWLKDRQLELIRALFFVMKDMPQDLPANVRVQAKDVLQDIIRKCNQGTPTTDIGTANTLLHNVSNKLVGEVSHMNRHVREAAQDGLRLLAEVVGVKLYEIVKPV
;
A
#
# COMPACT_ATOMS: atom_id res chain seq x y z
N ARG A 1 -1.44 -2.17 -30.24
CA ARG A 1 -0.40 -1.84 -31.25
C ARG A 1 -0.86 -0.59 -32.00
N GLU A 2 -0.24 0.57 -31.76
CA GLU A 2 -0.53 1.78 -32.54
C GLU A 2 -0.03 1.61 -33.99
N GLN A 3 -0.87 1.96 -34.96
CA GLN A 3 -0.46 2.06 -36.36
C GLN A 3 0.46 3.28 -36.55
N PRO A 4 1.49 3.21 -37.41
CA PRO A 4 2.38 4.33 -37.66
C PRO A 4 1.62 5.50 -38.30
N LYS A 5 1.39 6.56 -37.51
CA LYS A 5 0.80 7.84 -37.97
C LYS A 5 1.81 8.65 -38.79
N ALA A 6 1.33 9.41 -39.78
CA ALA A 6 2.12 10.39 -40.53
C ALA A 6 2.72 11.48 -39.61
N ALA A 7 3.85 12.09 -40.00
CA ALA A 7 4.60 13.02 -39.13
C ALA A 7 3.79 14.23 -38.63
N ALA A 8 2.91 14.80 -39.46
CA ALA A 8 1.99 15.87 -39.05
C ALA A 8 0.93 15.37 -38.04
N ALA A 9 0.43 14.15 -38.23
CA ALA A 9 -0.51 13.53 -37.30
C ALA A 9 0.16 13.18 -35.96
N LYS A 10 1.44 12.78 -35.95
CA LYS A 10 2.22 12.59 -34.71
C LYS A 10 2.43 13.90 -33.94
N LYS A 11 2.76 15.00 -34.63
CA LYS A 11 2.90 16.32 -33.99
C LYS A 11 1.59 16.83 -33.40
N SER A 12 0.48 16.67 -34.12
CA SER A 12 -0.86 17.01 -33.61
C SER A 12 -1.26 16.16 -32.41
N ASP A 13 -0.97 14.86 -32.46
CA ASP A 13 -1.21 13.90 -31.37
C ASP A 13 -0.43 14.26 -30.09
N ALA A 14 0.85 14.60 -30.21
CA ALA A 14 1.69 15.07 -29.10
C ALA A 14 1.15 16.36 -28.48
N PHE A 15 0.73 17.32 -29.32
CA PHE A 15 0.13 18.57 -28.84
C PHE A 15 -1.16 18.31 -28.04
N HIS A 16 -2.07 17.48 -28.56
CA HIS A 16 -3.31 17.16 -27.86
C HIS A 16 -3.08 16.38 -26.56
N LYS A 17 -2.11 15.44 -26.55
CA LYS A 17 -1.68 14.74 -25.33
C LYS A 17 -1.17 15.72 -24.27
N GLN A 18 -0.38 16.72 -24.66
CA GLN A 18 0.11 17.76 -23.75
C GLN A 18 -1.03 18.63 -23.19
N GLN A 19 -2.00 19.01 -24.01
CA GLN A 19 -3.16 19.77 -23.55
C GLN A 19 -4.05 18.95 -22.60
N ALA A 20 -4.25 17.66 -22.90
CA ALA A 20 -4.97 16.74 -22.02
C ALA A 20 -4.26 16.59 -20.66
N LEU A 21 -2.93 16.45 -20.66
CA LEU A 21 -2.15 16.40 -19.42
C LEU A 21 -2.28 17.71 -18.62
N ASN A 22 -2.24 18.87 -19.27
CA ASN A 22 -2.43 20.15 -18.60
C ASN A 22 -3.81 20.25 -17.93
N LEU A 23 -4.86 19.76 -18.60
CA LEU A 23 -6.19 19.68 -18.01
C LEU A 23 -6.21 18.76 -16.78
N VAL A 24 -5.59 17.57 -16.86
CA VAL A 24 -5.49 16.63 -15.72
C VAL A 24 -4.76 17.28 -14.54
N LYS A 25 -3.57 17.87 -14.77
CA LYS A 25 -2.79 18.55 -13.73
C LYS A 25 -3.59 19.69 -13.08
N ALA A 26 -4.30 20.50 -13.87
CA ALA A 26 -5.12 21.59 -13.35
C ALA A 26 -6.26 21.08 -12.46
N GLN A 27 -6.96 20.03 -12.87
CA GLN A 27 -8.05 19.45 -12.09
C GLN A 27 -7.55 18.82 -10.78
N ILE A 28 -6.40 18.13 -10.79
CA ILE A 28 -5.77 17.62 -9.56
C ILE A 28 -5.47 18.78 -8.62
N LYS A 29 -4.84 19.86 -9.12
CA LYS A 29 -4.52 21.04 -8.31
C LYS A 29 -5.76 21.70 -7.71
N LEU A 30 -6.88 21.74 -8.45
CA LEU A 30 -8.13 22.29 -7.93
C LEU A 30 -8.75 21.42 -6.84
N LEU A 31 -8.62 20.10 -6.92
CA LEU A 31 -9.15 19.17 -5.92
C LEU A 31 -8.25 19.07 -4.68
N VAL A 32 -6.93 19.11 -4.86
CA VAL A 32 -5.94 19.17 -3.77
C VAL A 32 -6.01 20.53 -3.08
N GLY A 33 -6.23 21.59 -3.85
CA GLY A 33 -6.33 22.95 -3.34
C GLY A 33 -4.98 23.63 -3.15
N TYR A 34 -5.00 24.75 -2.44
CA TYR A 34 -3.82 25.47 -1.99
C TYR A 34 -3.98 25.77 -0.50
N ASP A 35 -2.88 25.66 0.24
CA ASP A 35 -2.84 25.97 1.67
C ASP A 35 -1.89 27.13 1.93
N ASN A 36 -2.26 28.00 2.85
CA ASN A 36 -1.36 29.01 3.38
C ASN A 36 -0.61 28.40 4.57
N LEU A 37 0.66 28.06 4.34
CA LEU A 37 1.51 27.42 5.34
C LEU A 37 2.09 28.47 6.30
N PRO A 38 2.14 28.20 7.62
CA PRO A 38 2.77 29.10 8.58
C PRO A 38 4.30 29.12 8.41
N GLU A 39 4.95 30.19 8.87
CA GLU A 39 6.42 30.34 8.73
C GLU A 39 7.21 29.22 9.43
N ASP A 40 6.67 28.65 10.51
CA ASP A 40 7.25 27.56 11.28
C ASP A 40 6.76 26.17 10.86
N PHE A 41 6.12 26.04 9.69
CA PHE A 41 5.50 24.78 9.22
C PHE A 41 6.44 23.58 9.28
N ALA A 42 7.68 23.73 8.83
CA ALA A 42 8.66 22.64 8.85
C ALA A 42 8.96 22.14 10.28
N ARG A 43 9.00 23.05 11.25
CA ARG A 43 9.17 22.72 12.66
C ARG A 43 7.93 22.01 13.21
N LEU A 44 6.74 22.47 12.86
CA LEU A 44 5.48 21.85 13.29
C LEU A 44 5.34 20.43 12.74
N VAL A 45 5.64 20.20 11.46
CA VAL A 45 5.63 18.87 10.84
C VAL A 45 6.58 17.92 11.58
N ARG A 46 7.79 18.39 11.91
CA ARG A 46 8.77 17.56 12.64
C ARG A 46 8.33 17.25 14.07
N LEU A 47 7.70 18.21 14.75
CA LEU A 47 7.13 18.01 16.08
C LEU A 47 6.01 16.96 16.05
N GLN A 48 5.09 17.08 15.09
CA GLN A 48 4.02 16.10 14.88
C GLN A 48 4.53 14.70 14.51
N ALA A 49 5.63 14.62 13.75
CA ALA A 49 6.28 13.35 13.45
C ALA A 49 6.84 12.67 14.70
N ASN A 50 7.48 13.43 15.59
CA ASN A 50 7.95 12.92 16.87
C ASN A 50 6.77 12.50 17.77
N ASP A 51 5.73 13.32 17.88
CA ASP A 51 4.53 12.99 18.65
C ASP A 51 3.87 11.68 18.18
N LEU A 52 3.73 11.49 16.86
CA LEU A 52 3.20 10.26 16.28
C LEU A 52 4.10 9.05 16.58
N PHE A 53 5.42 9.24 16.52
CA PHE A 53 6.40 8.18 16.82
C PHE A 53 6.37 7.77 18.30
N ASP A 54 6.39 8.75 19.20
CA ASP A 54 6.39 8.58 20.66
C ASP A 54 5.01 8.21 21.22
N LYS A 55 3.98 8.19 20.36
CA LYS A 55 2.57 7.94 20.73
C LYS A 55 2.03 8.98 21.72
N ASN A 56 2.48 10.22 21.59
CA ASN A 56 2.00 11.35 22.34
C ASN A 56 0.87 12.05 21.57
N TYR A 57 -0.36 12.02 22.11
CA TYR A 57 -1.54 12.61 21.45
C TYR A 57 -2.23 13.69 22.28
N ASP A 58 -1.63 14.07 23.42
CA ASP A 58 -2.27 14.97 24.38
C ASP A 58 -2.26 16.42 23.88
N VAL A 59 -1.30 16.77 23.02
CA VAL A 59 -1.07 18.13 22.54
C VAL A 59 -1.91 18.44 21.30
N GLY A 60 -2.35 19.70 21.17
CA GLY A 60 -3.08 20.20 19.99
C GLY A 60 -4.59 19.94 19.99
N HIS A 61 -5.27 20.52 19.00
CA HIS A 61 -6.72 20.35 18.80
C HIS A 61 -7.04 19.02 18.09
N ASP A 62 -8.14 18.36 18.49
CA ASP A 62 -8.65 17.19 17.79
C ASP A 62 -9.31 17.62 16.47
N LEU A 63 -8.58 17.48 15.36
CA LEU A 63 -9.07 17.78 14.01
C LEU A 63 -10.39 17.09 13.68
N PHE A 64 -10.64 15.91 14.25
CA PHE A 64 -11.81 15.10 13.97
C PHE A 64 -12.98 15.37 14.93
N SER A 65 -12.85 16.27 15.92
CA SER A 65 -13.98 16.66 16.76
C SER A 65 -14.98 17.57 16.02
N LYS A 66 -14.57 18.15 14.89
CA LYS A 66 -15.41 19.02 14.07
C LYS A 66 -16.60 18.25 13.49
N SER A 67 -17.80 18.81 13.63
CA SER A 67 -19.03 18.26 13.05
C SER A 67 -19.41 19.04 11.79
N GLU A 68 -19.44 18.38 10.64
CA GLU A 68 -19.82 18.97 9.35
C GLU A 68 -20.98 18.19 8.69
N ARG A 69 -22.00 17.82 9.48
CA ARG A 69 -23.15 17.01 9.02
C ARG A 69 -23.94 17.61 7.86
N GLU A 70 -23.84 18.92 7.65
CA GLU A 70 -24.49 19.64 6.55
C GLU A 70 -23.79 19.40 5.20
N LYS A 71 -22.55 18.91 5.20
CA LYS A 71 -21.81 18.62 3.96
C LYS A 71 -22.22 17.27 3.38
N SER A 72 -22.34 17.23 2.05
CA SER A 72 -22.75 16.02 1.32
C SER A 72 -21.62 15.00 1.21
N ALA A 73 -21.78 13.84 1.86
CA ALA A 73 -20.90 12.69 1.70
C ALA A 73 -20.87 12.18 0.24
N ALA A 74 -22.04 12.11 -0.43
CA ALA A 74 -22.11 11.70 -1.82
C ALA A 74 -21.27 12.59 -2.76
N LYS A 75 -21.24 13.90 -2.51
CA LYS A 75 -20.38 14.83 -3.26
C LYS A 75 -18.91 14.56 -3.01
N LYS A 76 -18.52 14.32 -1.74
CA LYS A 76 -17.15 13.95 -1.37
C LYS A 76 -16.72 12.68 -2.12
N ASP A 77 -17.53 11.63 -2.09
CA ASP A 77 -17.20 10.34 -2.69
C ASP A 77 -17.06 10.46 -4.23
N ALA A 78 -17.94 11.22 -4.88
CA ALA A 78 -17.82 11.52 -6.31
C ALA A 78 -16.53 12.30 -6.64
N GLN A 79 -16.15 13.26 -5.79
CA GLN A 79 -14.89 14.00 -5.95
C GLN A 79 -13.66 13.12 -5.71
N GLN A 80 -13.73 12.20 -4.75
CA GLN A 80 -12.67 11.23 -4.48
C GLN A 80 -12.46 10.24 -5.64
N ALA A 81 -13.55 9.70 -6.20
CA ALA A 81 -13.48 8.86 -7.39
C ALA A 81 -12.90 9.62 -8.60
N THR A 82 -13.23 10.92 -8.71
CA THR A 82 -12.65 11.79 -9.74
C THR A 82 -11.15 12.00 -9.53
N LEU A 83 -10.72 12.27 -8.29
CA LEU A 83 -9.32 12.45 -7.95
C LEU A 83 -8.52 11.17 -8.23
N LEU A 84 -9.04 10.00 -7.85
CA LEU A 84 -8.45 8.70 -8.16
C LEU A 84 -8.19 8.55 -9.66
N LYS A 85 -9.22 8.80 -10.48
CA LYS A 85 -9.11 8.72 -11.95
C LYS A 85 -8.07 9.69 -12.50
N LEU A 86 -8.00 10.90 -11.97
CA LEU A 86 -7.03 11.91 -12.41
C LEU A 86 -5.59 11.54 -12.04
N ILE A 87 -5.35 11.06 -10.82
CA ILE A 87 -4.02 10.61 -10.38
C ILE A 87 -3.55 9.44 -11.24
N LYS A 88 -4.41 8.44 -11.49
CA LYS A 88 -4.11 7.33 -12.40
C LYS A 88 -3.76 7.82 -13.81
N ALA A 89 -4.52 8.77 -14.34
CA ALA A 89 -4.22 9.36 -15.65
C ALA A 89 -2.86 10.07 -15.68
N ALA A 90 -2.50 10.79 -14.62
CA ALA A 90 -1.18 11.42 -14.50
C ALA A 90 -0.05 10.38 -14.40
N MET A 91 -0.24 9.30 -13.63
CA MET A 91 0.72 8.20 -13.53
C MET A 91 0.91 7.48 -14.87
N LEU A 92 -0.18 7.22 -15.61
CA LEU A 92 -0.13 6.68 -16.97
C LEU A 92 0.62 7.61 -17.93
N ALA A 93 0.41 8.92 -17.83
CA ALA A 93 1.11 9.91 -18.64
C ALA A 93 2.63 9.91 -18.40
N ALA A 94 3.09 9.54 -17.20
CA ALA A 94 4.52 9.45 -16.89
C ALA A 94 5.24 8.31 -17.61
N ALA A 95 4.50 7.31 -18.09
CA ALA A 95 5.03 6.26 -18.96
C ALA A 95 5.09 6.69 -20.45
N VAL A 96 4.50 7.83 -20.82
CA VAL A 96 4.55 8.35 -22.20
C VAL A 96 5.82 9.19 -22.37
N PRO A 97 6.77 8.82 -23.25
CA PRO A 97 8.08 9.49 -23.35
C PRO A 97 8.01 11.01 -23.56
N GLU A 98 7.05 11.47 -24.36
CA GLU A 98 6.85 12.87 -24.70
C GLU A 98 6.32 13.71 -23.52
N LEU A 99 5.60 13.08 -22.58
CA LEU A 99 4.96 13.74 -21.44
C LEU A 99 5.77 13.58 -20.14
N LYS A 100 6.62 12.55 -20.07
CA LYS A 100 7.35 12.12 -18.88
C LYS A 100 8.08 13.26 -18.18
N GLN A 101 8.85 14.06 -18.93
CA GLN A 101 9.64 15.15 -18.35
C GLN A 101 8.79 16.22 -17.66
N ASP A 102 7.57 16.46 -18.15
CA ASP A 102 6.65 17.46 -17.60
C ASP A 102 5.82 16.91 -16.42
N VAL A 103 5.37 15.66 -16.50
CA VAL A 103 4.50 15.08 -15.47
C VAL A 103 5.25 14.53 -14.26
N THR A 104 6.48 14.02 -14.42
CA THR A 104 7.25 13.42 -13.31
C THR A 104 7.48 14.42 -12.16
N PRO A 105 7.96 15.66 -12.38
CA PRO A 105 8.13 16.63 -11.29
C PRO A 105 6.82 16.98 -10.58
N PHE A 106 5.71 16.99 -11.33
CA PHE A 106 4.38 17.23 -10.77
C PHE A 106 3.94 16.07 -9.85
N LEU A 107 4.13 14.82 -10.28
CA LEU A 107 3.84 13.63 -9.47
C LEU A 107 4.72 13.57 -8.23
N ASP A 108 6.02 13.85 -8.34
CA ASP A 108 6.94 13.87 -7.19
C ASP A 108 6.50 14.90 -6.15
N GLY A 109 6.06 16.08 -6.59
CA GLY A 109 5.48 17.11 -5.71
C GLY A 109 4.19 16.64 -5.06
N LEU A 110 3.31 15.98 -5.81
CA LEU A 110 2.05 15.43 -5.30
C LEU A 110 2.28 14.34 -4.25
N TYR A 111 3.19 13.40 -4.49
CA TYR A 111 3.51 12.33 -3.54
C TYR A 111 4.07 12.87 -2.23
N LYS A 112 4.96 13.87 -2.29
CA LYS A 112 5.49 14.58 -1.12
C LYS A 112 4.38 15.29 -0.35
N HIS A 113 3.53 16.02 -1.06
CA HIS A 113 2.40 16.73 -0.46
C HIS A 113 1.44 15.77 0.26
N LEU A 114 1.03 14.69 -0.40
CA LEU A 114 0.15 13.68 0.21
C LEU A 114 0.81 12.98 1.41
N THR A 115 2.12 12.75 1.38
CA THR A 115 2.86 12.19 2.53
C THR A 115 2.79 13.11 3.76
N ILE A 116 2.91 14.43 3.56
CA ILE A 116 2.79 15.42 4.64
C ILE A 116 1.35 15.45 5.18
N LEU A 117 0.35 15.42 4.30
CA LEU A 117 -1.05 15.36 4.71
C LEU A 117 -1.35 14.09 5.52
N GLU A 118 -0.82 12.95 5.11
CA GLU A 118 -1.03 11.70 5.82
C GLU A 118 -0.42 11.69 7.23
N LEU A 119 0.69 12.40 7.45
CA LEU A 119 1.23 12.55 8.80
C LEU A 119 0.23 13.27 9.72
N GLY A 120 -0.19 14.47 9.34
CA GLY A 120 -1.08 15.29 10.16
C GLY A 120 -2.43 14.59 10.39
N ARG A 121 -2.94 13.93 9.34
CA ARG A 121 -4.15 13.14 9.44
C ARG A 121 -4.00 11.95 10.39
N SER A 122 -2.92 11.19 10.26
CA SER A 122 -2.66 10.02 11.10
C SER A 122 -2.59 10.39 12.58
N LEU A 123 -1.91 11.49 12.89
CA LEU A 123 -1.88 12.03 14.25
C LEU A 123 -3.28 12.41 14.75
N GLY A 124 -4.07 13.11 13.93
CA GLY A 124 -5.44 13.47 14.26
C GLY A 124 -6.34 12.25 14.49
N GLN A 125 -6.23 11.22 13.65
CA GLN A 125 -7.02 9.99 13.79
C GLN A 125 -6.66 9.20 15.05
N GLU A 126 -5.38 9.04 15.36
CA GLU A 126 -4.94 8.35 16.57
C GLU A 126 -5.37 9.11 17.83
N LYS A 127 -5.27 10.45 17.82
CA LYS A 127 -5.78 11.30 18.91
C LYS A 127 -7.30 11.11 19.08
N HIS A 128 -8.05 11.17 17.98
CA HIS A 128 -9.49 11.02 18.00
C HIS A 128 -9.95 9.63 18.46
N ALA A 129 -9.22 8.58 18.09
CA ALA A 129 -9.54 7.21 18.48
C ALA A 129 -9.26 6.94 19.97
N LYS A 130 -8.30 7.65 20.57
CA LYS A 130 -7.86 7.44 21.97
C LYS A 130 -8.53 8.33 22.99
N ARG A 131 -9.27 9.35 22.55
CA ARG A 131 -9.97 10.25 23.46
C ARG A 131 -11.12 9.52 24.18
N PRO A 132 -11.55 10.02 25.36
CA PRO A 132 -12.75 9.55 26.02
C PRO A 132 -14.00 9.70 25.13
N PHE A 133 -14.95 8.78 25.26
CA PHE A 133 -16.20 8.85 24.52
C PHE A 133 -16.96 10.15 24.82
N GLU A 134 -17.30 10.90 23.78
CA GLU A 134 -18.03 12.16 23.87
C GLU A 134 -19.20 12.17 22.85
N PRO A 135 -20.47 12.11 23.30
CA PRO A 135 -21.64 12.02 22.41
C PRO A 135 -21.82 13.21 21.45
N LEU A 136 -21.31 14.38 21.84
CA LEU A 136 -21.48 15.63 21.09
C LEU A 136 -20.33 15.89 20.10
N SER A 137 -19.31 15.04 20.09
CA SER A 137 -18.25 15.20 19.11
C SER A 137 -18.76 14.94 17.69
N GLY A 138 -18.21 15.70 16.74
CA GLY A 138 -18.27 15.35 15.34
C GLY A 138 -17.47 14.10 14.97
N GLU A 139 -17.59 13.73 13.70
CA GLU A 139 -16.89 12.62 13.04
C GLU A 139 -15.72 13.10 12.17
N GLY A 140 -15.44 14.40 12.23
CA GLY A 140 -14.39 15.07 11.49
C GLY A 140 -14.87 15.78 10.23
N PRO A 141 -13.96 16.53 9.60
CA PRO A 141 -14.29 17.31 8.41
C PRO A 141 -14.58 16.40 7.21
N VAL A 142 -15.54 16.82 6.39
CA VAL A 142 -15.89 16.12 5.13
C VAL A 142 -15.00 16.67 4.02
N PHE A 143 -13.89 15.99 3.76
CA PHE A 143 -12.92 16.31 2.71
C PHE A 143 -12.54 15.06 1.91
N VAL A 144 -11.96 15.26 0.72
CA VAL A 144 -11.49 14.16 -0.15
C VAL A 144 -10.30 13.45 0.48
N ASP A 145 -10.43 12.14 0.65
CA ASP A 145 -9.46 11.33 1.37
C ASP A 145 -8.11 11.27 0.65
N SER A 146 -7.02 11.63 1.35
CA SER A 146 -5.64 11.57 0.84
C SER A 146 -5.16 10.14 0.55
N ARG A 147 -5.79 9.12 1.14
CA ARG A 147 -5.48 7.69 0.94
C ARG A 147 -5.88 7.19 -0.45
N VAL A 148 -6.57 8.01 -1.23
CA VAL A 148 -6.84 7.73 -2.66
C VAL A 148 -5.56 7.40 -3.44
N ILE A 149 -4.40 7.87 -2.99
CA ILE A 149 -3.11 7.52 -3.58
C ILE A 149 -2.73 6.05 -3.38
N ALA A 150 -3.15 5.42 -2.28
CA ALA A 150 -2.91 3.98 -2.07
C ALA A 150 -3.62 3.15 -3.15
N ASP A 151 -4.90 3.48 -3.42
CA ASP A 151 -5.67 2.83 -4.47
C ASP A 151 -5.14 3.18 -5.86
N ALA A 152 -4.72 4.43 -6.08
CA ALA A 152 -4.10 4.81 -7.35
C ALA A 152 -2.80 4.05 -7.63
N ILE A 153 -1.97 3.82 -6.59
CA ILE A 153 -0.74 3.02 -6.71
C ILE A 153 -1.09 1.56 -7.00
N ALA A 154 -2.01 0.96 -6.24
CA ALA A 154 -2.40 -0.43 -6.42
C ALA A 154 -3.03 -0.70 -7.80
N ASP A 155 -3.90 0.20 -8.26
CA ASP A 155 -4.48 0.15 -9.60
C ASP A 155 -3.41 0.29 -10.69
N THR A 156 -2.42 1.17 -10.49
CA THR A 156 -1.36 1.42 -11.49
C THR A 156 -0.38 0.25 -11.57
N LEU A 157 -0.09 -0.42 -10.45
CA LEU A 157 0.69 -1.66 -10.42
C LEU A 157 0.03 -2.80 -11.21
N SER A 158 -1.29 -2.74 -11.40
CA SER A 158 -2.06 -3.72 -12.15
C SER A 158 -2.00 -3.49 -13.68
N SER A 159 -1.24 -2.49 -14.15
CA SER A 159 -1.01 -2.26 -15.58
C SER A 159 -0.16 -3.36 -16.21
N ASP A 160 -0.46 -3.69 -17.47
CA ASP A 160 0.33 -4.56 -18.34
C ASP A 160 1.69 -3.95 -18.72
N SER A 161 1.77 -2.63 -18.82
CA SER A 161 2.99 -1.89 -19.14
C SER A 161 3.97 -1.84 -17.96
N ALA A 162 5.19 -2.34 -18.16
CA ALA A 162 6.26 -2.26 -17.16
C ALA A 162 6.60 -0.80 -16.81
N ASP A 163 6.67 0.08 -17.80
CA ASP A 163 6.96 1.51 -17.59
C ASP A 163 5.92 2.18 -16.69
N VAL A 164 4.65 1.76 -16.77
CA VAL A 164 3.56 2.27 -15.91
C VAL A 164 3.71 1.73 -14.49
N ARG A 165 4.03 0.45 -14.33
CA ARG A 165 4.28 -0.14 -12.99
C ARG A 165 5.49 0.51 -12.30
N ASP A 166 6.53 0.85 -13.05
CA ASP A 166 7.71 1.55 -12.53
C ASP A 166 7.37 2.93 -11.96
N VAL A 167 6.38 3.62 -12.54
CA VAL A 167 5.86 4.89 -11.98
C VAL A 167 5.22 4.66 -10.60
N ALA A 168 4.48 3.57 -10.42
CA ALA A 168 3.89 3.22 -9.12
C ALA A 168 4.95 2.82 -8.08
N PHE A 169 5.99 2.07 -8.47
CA PHE A 169 7.12 1.79 -7.59
C PHE A 169 7.88 3.07 -7.21
N ASN A 170 8.08 4.01 -8.15
CA ASN A 170 8.66 5.32 -7.84
C ASN A 170 7.79 6.14 -6.87
N ALA A 171 6.46 6.03 -6.96
CA ALA A 171 5.55 6.65 -6.00
C ALA A 171 5.75 6.09 -4.59
N LEU A 172 5.80 4.76 -4.44
CA LEU A 172 6.09 4.09 -3.16
C LEU A 172 7.42 4.56 -2.57
N ASP A 173 8.48 4.56 -3.39
CA ASP A 173 9.81 5.02 -3.02
C ASP A 173 9.81 6.49 -2.57
N THR A 174 9.14 7.36 -3.33
CA THR A 174 9.09 8.79 -3.04
C THR A 174 8.34 9.07 -1.73
N MET A 175 7.20 8.41 -1.52
CA MET A 175 6.44 8.55 -0.28
C MET A 175 7.21 8.01 0.92
N TRP A 176 7.87 6.84 0.77
CA TRP A 176 8.68 6.25 1.83
C TRP A 176 9.89 7.12 2.19
N LYS A 177 10.64 7.61 1.20
CA LYS A 177 11.78 8.51 1.40
C LYS A 177 11.34 9.84 2.02
N SER A 178 10.19 10.36 1.61
CA SER A 178 9.60 11.58 2.19
C SER A 178 9.23 11.37 3.66
N ALA A 179 8.59 10.24 3.99
CA ALA A 179 8.29 9.89 5.37
C ALA A 179 9.58 9.75 6.20
N ALA A 180 10.58 9.02 5.70
CA ALA A 180 11.87 8.86 6.38
C ALA A 180 12.54 10.21 6.67
N MET A 181 12.49 11.13 5.70
CA MET A 181 13.02 12.49 5.86
C MET A 181 12.27 13.27 6.95
N ILE A 182 10.94 13.15 7.01
CA ILE A 182 10.10 13.83 8.00
C ILE A 182 10.36 13.29 9.41
N PHE A 183 10.39 11.96 9.59
CA PHE A 183 10.69 11.32 10.88
C PHE A 183 12.17 11.44 11.27
N GLY A 184 13.06 11.71 10.31
CA GLY A 184 14.51 11.83 10.50
C GLY A 184 15.27 10.50 10.55
N ALA A 185 14.58 9.36 10.43
CA ALA A 185 15.19 8.03 10.37
C ALA A 185 14.23 7.03 9.69
N GLU A 186 14.79 6.03 9.00
CA GLU A 186 14.06 5.05 8.20
C GLU A 186 13.23 4.08 9.07
N ASP A 187 13.79 3.67 10.21
CA ASP A 187 13.16 2.76 11.18
C ASP A 187 11.89 3.34 11.83
N ARG A 188 11.71 4.65 11.75
CA ARG A 188 10.53 5.35 12.29
C ARG A 188 9.36 5.39 11.32
N VAL A 189 9.60 5.17 10.02
CA VAL A 189 8.57 5.26 8.97
C VAL A 189 7.41 4.29 9.21
N GLU A 190 7.70 3.16 9.84
CA GLU A 190 6.73 2.11 10.17
C GLU A 190 5.58 2.59 11.07
N ARG A 191 5.81 3.70 11.79
CA ARG A 191 4.80 4.35 12.62
C ARG A 191 3.76 5.09 11.81
N LEU A 192 4.02 5.42 10.55
CA LEU A 192 3.06 6.07 9.68
C LEU A 192 1.97 5.06 9.26
N PRO A 193 0.70 5.23 9.70
CA PRO A 193 -0.39 4.32 9.37
C PRO A 193 -0.65 4.16 7.87
N PHE A 194 -0.28 5.15 7.04
CA PHE A 194 -0.45 5.11 5.59
C PHE A 194 0.03 3.78 4.96
N PHE A 195 1.23 3.29 5.34
CA PHE A 195 1.76 2.05 4.74
C PHE A 195 0.96 0.80 5.13
N ARG A 196 0.27 0.82 6.27
CA ARG A 196 -0.66 -0.25 6.65
C ARG A 196 -1.89 -0.22 5.76
N GLU A 197 -2.47 0.96 5.51
CA GLU A 197 -3.63 1.13 4.63
C GLU A 197 -3.29 0.81 3.17
N LEU A 198 -2.12 1.24 2.69
CA LEU A 198 -1.58 0.83 1.40
C LEU A 198 -1.46 -0.70 1.29
N THR A 199 -0.92 -1.36 2.32
CA THR A 199 -0.81 -2.82 2.31
C THR A 199 -2.20 -3.48 2.23
N LYS A 200 -3.22 -2.92 2.90
CA LYS A 200 -4.60 -3.41 2.78
C LYS A 200 -5.15 -3.26 1.37
N SER A 201 -4.90 -2.12 0.70
CA SER A 201 -5.31 -1.92 -0.69
C SER A 201 -4.65 -2.94 -1.64
N LEU A 202 -3.36 -3.24 -1.43
CA LEU A 202 -2.66 -4.30 -2.18
C LEU A 202 -3.20 -5.70 -1.90
N ILE A 203 -3.50 -6.01 -0.63
CA ILE A 203 -4.16 -7.26 -0.24
C ILE A 203 -5.53 -7.38 -0.93
N HIS A 204 -6.30 -6.30 -0.97
CA HIS A 204 -7.61 -6.28 -1.64
C HIS A 204 -7.47 -6.62 -3.12
N HIS A 205 -6.47 -6.07 -3.82
CA HIS A 205 -6.17 -6.40 -5.21
C HIS A 205 -5.81 -7.88 -5.42
N CYS A 206 -5.25 -8.57 -4.43
CA CYS A 206 -5.05 -10.02 -4.49
C CYS A 206 -6.36 -10.81 -4.49
N PHE A 207 -7.47 -10.24 -4.00
CA PHE A 207 -8.79 -10.87 -3.96
C PHE A 207 -9.71 -10.49 -5.14
N GLU A 208 -9.35 -9.47 -5.92
CA GLU A 208 -10.09 -9.06 -7.13
C GLU A 208 -10.13 -10.17 -8.17
N GLU A 209 -11.21 -10.28 -8.95
CA GLU A 209 -11.41 -11.37 -9.92
C GLU A 209 -10.30 -11.40 -10.98
N GLU A 210 -9.93 -10.23 -11.51
CA GLU A 210 -9.01 -10.12 -12.62
C GLU A 210 -7.55 -10.45 -12.27
N TRP A 211 -6.90 -11.21 -13.16
CA TRP A 211 -5.53 -11.68 -12.95
C TRP A 211 -4.50 -10.55 -12.88
N PHE A 212 -4.73 -9.45 -13.60
CA PHE A 212 -3.81 -8.31 -13.60
C PHE A 212 -3.87 -7.53 -12.28
N SER A 213 -5.04 -7.46 -11.64
CA SER A 213 -5.22 -6.93 -10.29
C SER A 213 -4.45 -7.79 -9.27
N LYS A 214 -4.59 -9.11 -9.37
CA LYS A 214 -3.81 -10.08 -8.56
C LYS A 214 -2.30 -9.92 -8.76
N SER A 215 -1.86 -9.71 -10.00
CA SER A 215 -0.46 -9.46 -10.34
C SER A 215 0.04 -8.16 -9.70
N GLY A 216 -0.73 -7.07 -9.79
CA GLY A 216 -0.40 -5.78 -9.19
C GLY A 216 -0.32 -5.83 -7.67
N GLY A 217 -1.30 -6.46 -7.02
CA GLY A 217 -1.31 -6.69 -5.58
C GLY A 217 -0.11 -7.51 -5.10
N THR A 218 0.19 -8.62 -5.79
CA THR A 218 1.35 -9.47 -5.47
C THR A 218 2.68 -8.71 -5.64
N ALA A 219 2.83 -7.96 -6.73
CA ALA A 219 4.05 -7.19 -6.99
C ALA A 219 4.22 -6.02 -6.00
N GLY A 220 3.13 -5.37 -5.57
CA GLY A 220 3.18 -4.36 -4.52
C GLY A 220 3.57 -4.94 -3.17
N ILE A 221 3.01 -6.10 -2.80
CA ILE A 221 3.38 -6.80 -1.55
C ILE A 221 4.86 -7.21 -1.60
N ASP A 222 5.33 -7.78 -2.71
CA ASP A 222 6.74 -8.10 -2.93
C ASP A 222 7.62 -6.86 -2.68
N TYR A 223 7.26 -5.73 -3.27
CA TYR A 223 8.01 -4.49 -3.11
C TYR A 223 8.04 -4.00 -1.65
N ILE A 224 6.92 -4.05 -0.93
CA ILE A 224 6.86 -3.70 0.49
C ILE A 224 7.73 -4.65 1.33
N VAL A 225 7.68 -5.96 1.05
CA VAL A 225 8.41 -6.97 1.84
C VAL A 225 9.91 -6.93 1.55
N ASN A 226 10.30 -6.74 0.29
CA ASN A 226 11.66 -6.99 -0.19
C ASN A 226 12.44 -5.73 -0.59
N LYS A 227 11.79 -4.60 -0.87
CA LYS A 227 12.46 -3.37 -1.32
C LYS A 227 12.36 -2.23 -0.33
N LEU A 228 11.25 -2.11 0.40
CA LEU A 228 11.11 -1.13 1.47
C LEU A 228 11.75 -1.65 2.76
N ASN A 229 12.47 -0.79 3.48
CA ASN A 229 13.20 -1.14 4.71
C ASN A 229 12.27 -1.25 5.92
N PHE A 230 11.30 -2.18 5.87
CA PHE A 230 10.46 -2.53 7.01
C PHE A 230 11.05 -3.67 7.85
N SER A 231 10.83 -3.59 9.14
CA SER A 231 11.26 -4.50 10.18
C SER A 231 10.43 -5.77 10.16
N ALA A 232 11.06 -6.86 10.63
CA ALA A 232 10.36 -8.12 10.82
C ALA A 232 9.15 -7.97 11.76
N ALA A 233 9.23 -7.10 12.77
CA ALA A 233 8.12 -6.83 13.69
C ALA A 233 6.93 -6.21 12.96
N TRP A 234 7.17 -5.20 12.12
CA TRP A 234 6.10 -4.58 11.33
C TRP A 234 5.46 -5.58 10.36
N LEU A 235 6.23 -6.47 9.74
CA LEU A 235 5.70 -7.54 8.88
C LEU A 235 4.91 -8.60 9.66
N LYS A 236 5.38 -9.02 10.84
CA LYS A 236 4.73 -9.99 11.73
C LYS A 236 3.29 -9.60 12.05
N ASP A 237 3.04 -8.32 12.34
CA ASP A 237 1.70 -7.79 12.68
C ASP A 237 0.61 -8.14 11.65
N ARG A 238 0.98 -8.35 10.38
CA ARG A 238 0.04 -8.68 9.29
C ARG A 238 0.45 -9.90 8.47
N GLN A 239 1.34 -10.72 9.01
CA GLN A 239 1.85 -11.91 8.34
C GLN A 239 0.72 -12.83 7.88
N LEU A 240 -0.28 -13.09 8.74
CA LEU A 240 -1.39 -13.97 8.40
C LEU A 240 -2.27 -13.43 7.27
N GLU A 241 -2.51 -12.12 7.24
CA GLU A 241 -3.30 -11.48 6.18
C GLU A 241 -2.59 -11.57 4.84
N LEU A 242 -1.28 -11.29 4.82
CA LEU A 242 -0.45 -11.42 3.62
C LEU A 242 -0.39 -12.87 3.12
N ILE A 243 -0.16 -13.84 4.02
CA ILE A 243 -0.15 -15.26 3.68
C ILE A 243 -1.50 -15.68 3.07
N ARG A 244 -2.62 -15.24 3.65
CA ARG A 244 -3.98 -15.52 3.12
C ARG A 244 -4.17 -14.95 1.72
N ALA A 245 -3.74 -13.70 1.49
CA ALA A 245 -3.83 -13.04 0.19
C ALA A 245 -3.04 -13.78 -0.88
N LEU A 246 -1.79 -14.16 -0.60
CA LEU A 246 -0.91 -14.87 -1.54
C LEU A 246 -1.41 -16.29 -1.83
N PHE A 247 -1.96 -16.98 -0.82
CA PHE A 247 -2.65 -18.25 -1.07
C PHE A 247 -3.87 -18.07 -1.95
N PHE A 248 -4.67 -17.02 -1.76
CA PHE A 248 -5.83 -16.76 -2.61
C PHE A 248 -5.41 -16.56 -4.07
N VAL A 249 -4.36 -15.78 -4.34
CA VAL A 249 -3.81 -15.63 -5.69
C VAL A 249 -3.46 -17.00 -6.29
N MET A 250 -2.75 -17.86 -5.56
CA MET A 250 -2.40 -19.19 -6.06
C MET A 250 -3.60 -20.12 -6.30
N LYS A 251 -4.66 -19.97 -5.49
CA LYS A 251 -5.90 -20.75 -5.61
C LYS A 251 -6.71 -20.36 -6.83
N ASP A 252 -6.90 -19.06 -6.99
CA ASP A 252 -7.89 -18.49 -7.90
C ASP A 252 -7.32 -18.14 -9.27
N MET A 253 -5.99 -18.14 -9.44
CA MET A 253 -5.35 -17.94 -10.75
C MET A 253 -5.60 -19.12 -11.72
N PRO A 254 -6.33 -18.91 -12.83
CA PRO A 254 -6.58 -19.93 -13.86
C PRO A 254 -5.28 -20.49 -14.47
N GLN A 255 -5.28 -21.78 -14.84
CA GLN A 255 -4.07 -22.47 -15.32
C GLN A 255 -3.60 -22.00 -16.70
N ASP A 256 -4.52 -21.47 -17.50
CA ASP A 256 -4.32 -20.89 -18.83
C ASP A 256 -3.71 -19.48 -18.80
N LEU A 257 -3.68 -18.84 -17.64
CA LEU A 257 -3.08 -17.52 -17.44
C LEU A 257 -1.59 -17.58 -17.06
N PRO A 258 -0.86 -16.46 -17.19
CA PRO A 258 0.57 -16.39 -16.94
C PRO A 258 0.98 -16.99 -15.58
N ALA A 259 1.87 -17.98 -15.63
CA ALA A 259 2.33 -18.69 -14.43
C ALA A 259 3.18 -17.80 -13.51
N ASN A 260 3.77 -16.72 -14.02
CA ASN A 260 4.62 -15.79 -13.27
C ASN A 260 3.91 -15.22 -12.05
N VAL A 261 2.61 -14.94 -12.11
CA VAL A 261 1.84 -14.41 -10.96
C VAL A 261 1.80 -15.44 -9.83
N ARG A 262 1.57 -16.72 -10.14
CA ARG A 262 1.57 -17.80 -9.13
C ARG A 262 2.97 -18.03 -8.56
N VAL A 263 4.00 -18.00 -9.42
CA VAL A 263 5.40 -18.16 -8.98
C VAL A 263 5.79 -17.01 -8.05
N GLN A 264 5.53 -15.77 -8.45
CA GLN A 264 5.80 -14.60 -7.61
C GLN A 264 5.06 -14.68 -6.28
N ALA A 265 3.78 -15.07 -6.27
CA ALA A 265 3.02 -15.23 -5.03
C ALA A 265 3.64 -16.27 -4.08
N LYS A 266 4.17 -17.38 -4.64
CA LYS A 266 4.89 -18.41 -3.87
C LYS A 266 6.22 -17.87 -3.31
N ASP A 267 7.00 -17.16 -4.13
CA ASP A 267 8.30 -16.62 -3.71
C ASP A 267 8.13 -15.59 -2.59
N VAL A 268 7.18 -14.66 -2.75
CA VAL A 268 6.84 -13.64 -1.74
C VAL A 268 6.32 -14.30 -0.46
N LEU A 269 5.52 -15.37 -0.57
CA LEU A 269 5.07 -16.13 0.60
C LEU A 269 6.27 -16.70 1.38
N GLN A 270 7.27 -17.25 0.68
CA GLN A 270 8.48 -17.77 1.31
C GLN A 270 9.31 -16.67 1.96
N ASP A 271 9.46 -15.51 1.33
CA ASP A 271 10.16 -14.36 1.90
C ASP A 271 9.51 -13.86 3.19
N ILE A 272 8.17 -13.79 3.21
CA ILE A 272 7.41 -13.41 4.40
C ILE A 272 7.64 -14.44 5.52
N ILE A 273 7.54 -15.74 5.21
CA ILE A 273 7.80 -16.80 6.21
C ILE A 273 9.21 -16.69 6.77
N ARG A 274 10.21 -16.46 5.91
CA ARG A 274 11.61 -16.33 6.33
C ARG A 274 11.81 -15.10 7.23
N LYS A 275 11.40 -13.92 6.78
CA LYS A 275 11.59 -12.66 7.52
C LYS A 275 10.81 -12.62 8.82
N CYS A 276 9.57 -13.09 8.82
CA CYS A 276 8.69 -12.98 9.98
C CYS A 276 8.91 -14.08 11.02
N ASN A 277 9.63 -15.17 10.75
CA ASN A 277 9.80 -16.25 11.74
C ASN A 277 11.24 -16.42 12.22
N GLN A 278 12.18 -15.61 11.74
CA GLN A 278 13.55 -15.59 12.26
C GLN A 278 13.55 -15.24 13.75
N GLY A 279 14.24 -16.06 14.54
CA GLY A 279 14.39 -15.85 15.99
C GLY A 279 13.13 -16.10 16.81
N THR A 280 12.09 -16.73 16.25
CA THR A 280 10.90 -17.15 17.01
C THR A 280 11.29 -18.24 18.02
N PRO A 281 10.93 -18.10 19.31
CA PRO A 281 11.31 -19.08 20.32
C PRO A 281 10.60 -20.41 20.09
N THR A 282 11.32 -21.51 20.31
CA THR A 282 10.79 -22.87 20.13
C THR A 282 9.69 -23.23 21.12
N THR A 283 9.54 -22.45 22.20
CA THR A 283 8.42 -22.56 23.17
C THR A 283 7.07 -22.20 22.57
N ASP A 284 7.03 -21.44 21.47
CA ASP A 284 5.78 -21.04 20.81
C ASP A 284 5.16 -22.18 19.99
N ILE A 285 5.90 -23.28 19.80
CA ILE A 285 5.45 -24.47 19.08
C ILE A 285 4.39 -25.19 19.89
N GLY A 286 3.21 -25.38 19.30
CA GLY A 286 2.07 -26.04 19.96
C GLY A 286 1.35 -25.15 21.00
N THR A 287 1.83 -23.93 21.24
CA THR A 287 1.13 -22.98 22.10
C THR A 287 0.00 -22.33 21.30
N ALA A 288 -1.24 -22.58 21.70
CA ALA A 288 -2.41 -22.01 21.04
C ALA A 288 -2.35 -20.48 21.00
N ASN A 289 -2.87 -19.90 19.92
CA ASN A 289 -2.94 -18.44 19.67
C ASN A 289 -1.60 -17.71 19.48
N THR A 290 -0.45 -18.41 19.39
CA THR A 290 0.79 -17.76 18.95
C THR A 290 0.76 -17.48 17.45
N LEU A 291 1.55 -16.49 17.00
CA LEU A 291 1.68 -16.19 15.57
C LEU A 291 2.23 -17.40 14.80
N LEU A 292 3.24 -18.08 15.36
CA LEU A 292 3.83 -19.30 14.79
C LEU A 292 2.78 -20.40 14.62
N HIS A 293 1.98 -20.64 15.66
CA HIS A 293 0.89 -21.60 15.65
C HIS A 293 -0.13 -21.29 14.55
N ASN A 294 -0.54 -20.02 14.43
CA ASN A 294 -1.52 -19.60 13.44
C ASN A 294 -0.99 -19.71 12.00
N VAL A 295 0.30 -19.42 11.79
CA VAL A 295 0.97 -19.59 10.49
C VAL A 295 1.08 -21.06 10.14
N SER A 296 1.50 -21.91 11.09
CA SER A 296 1.56 -23.36 10.90
C SER A 296 0.19 -23.93 10.52
N ASN A 297 -0.85 -23.62 11.29
CA ASN A 297 -2.22 -24.07 11.00
C ASN A 297 -2.71 -23.61 9.64
N LYS A 298 -2.42 -22.36 9.27
CA LYS A 298 -2.77 -21.87 7.94
C LYS A 298 -2.08 -22.68 6.85
N LEU A 299 -0.80 -23.02 6.99
CA LEU A 299 -0.07 -23.82 6.01
C LEU A 299 -0.57 -25.28 5.98
N VAL A 300 -0.75 -25.92 7.12
CA VAL A 300 -1.26 -27.30 7.23
C VAL A 300 -2.62 -27.44 6.55
N GLY A 301 -3.52 -26.47 6.75
CA GLY A 301 -4.84 -26.45 6.12
C GLY A 301 -4.82 -26.37 4.59
N GLU A 302 -3.72 -25.92 3.98
CA GLU A 302 -3.58 -25.78 2.53
C GLU A 302 -2.90 -26.99 1.86
N VAL A 303 -2.34 -27.93 2.65
CA VAL A 303 -1.63 -29.12 2.12
C VAL A 303 -2.58 -30.08 1.39
N SER A 304 -3.84 -30.14 1.79
CA SER A 304 -4.88 -30.99 1.18
C SER A 304 -5.70 -30.28 0.10
N HIS A 305 -5.30 -29.08 -0.32
CA HIS A 305 -6.03 -28.30 -1.32
C HIS A 305 -6.08 -29.00 -2.70
N MET A 306 -7.16 -28.80 -3.48
CA MET A 306 -7.33 -29.46 -4.79
C MET A 306 -6.29 -29.01 -5.83
N ASN A 307 -5.88 -27.74 -5.77
CA ASN A 307 -4.86 -27.15 -6.66
C ASN A 307 -3.43 -27.58 -6.24
N ARG A 308 -2.67 -28.16 -7.17
CA ARG A 308 -1.29 -28.63 -6.95
C ARG A 308 -0.35 -27.52 -6.49
N HIS A 309 -0.41 -26.34 -7.10
CA HIS A 309 0.50 -25.23 -6.78
C HIS A 309 0.34 -24.77 -5.33
N VAL A 310 -0.91 -24.77 -4.84
CA VAL A 310 -1.24 -24.45 -3.45
C VAL A 310 -0.65 -25.50 -2.50
N ARG A 311 -0.80 -26.79 -2.82
CA ARG A 311 -0.21 -27.87 -2.00
C ARG A 311 1.32 -27.77 -1.94
N GLU A 312 1.96 -27.54 -3.08
CA GLU A 312 3.42 -27.39 -3.15
C GLU A 312 3.89 -26.17 -2.36
N ALA A 313 3.25 -25.01 -2.51
CA ALA A 313 3.57 -23.81 -1.75
C ALA A 313 3.38 -24.00 -0.24
N ALA A 314 2.31 -24.71 0.18
CA ALA A 314 2.08 -25.04 1.59
C ALA A 314 3.14 -25.97 2.16
N GLN A 315 3.49 -27.03 1.43
CA GLN A 315 4.54 -27.98 1.84
C GLN A 315 5.92 -27.31 1.92
N ASP A 316 6.28 -26.50 0.93
CA ASP A 316 7.54 -25.76 0.92
C ASP A 316 7.55 -24.71 2.04
N GLY A 317 6.43 -24.02 2.27
CA GLY A 317 6.27 -23.09 3.39
C GLY A 317 6.45 -23.76 4.75
N LEU A 318 5.91 -24.96 4.96
CA LEU A 318 6.11 -25.72 6.20
C LEU A 318 7.56 -26.16 6.41
N ARG A 319 8.22 -26.64 5.34
CA ARG A 319 9.65 -26.99 5.39
C ARG A 319 10.50 -25.78 5.73
N LEU A 320 10.22 -24.64 5.09
CA LEU A 320 10.91 -23.38 5.34
C LEU A 320 10.66 -22.87 6.76
N LEU A 321 9.43 -22.96 7.26
CA LEU A 321 9.10 -22.57 8.63
C LEU A 321 9.89 -23.42 9.65
N ALA A 322 10.01 -24.73 9.40
CA ALA A 322 10.79 -25.65 10.23
C ALA A 322 12.28 -25.32 10.21
N GLU A 323 12.84 -25.03 9.04
CA GLU A 323 14.22 -24.58 8.86
C GLU A 323 14.50 -23.29 9.64
N VAL A 324 13.65 -22.28 9.49
CA VAL A 324 13.84 -20.94 10.07
C VAL A 324 13.72 -20.96 11.60
N VAL A 325 12.82 -21.77 12.14
CA VAL A 325 12.65 -21.93 13.60
C VAL A 325 13.69 -22.90 14.19
N GLY A 326 14.33 -23.73 13.36
CA GLY A 326 15.36 -24.68 13.80
C GLY A 326 14.80 -25.97 14.41
N VAL A 327 13.62 -26.41 13.95
CA VAL A 327 12.92 -27.59 14.47
C VAL A 327 12.62 -28.61 13.38
N LYS A 328 12.23 -29.83 13.79
CA LYS A 328 11.83 -30.86 12.83
C LYS A 328 10.43 -30.57 12.31
N LEU A 329 10.18 -30.90 11.04
CA LEU A 329 8.89 -30.66 10.38
C LEU A 329 7.71 -31.26 11.16
N TYR A 330 7.86 -32.46 11.73
CA TYR A 330 6.80 -33.08 12.52
C TYR A 330 6.45 -32.30 13.79
N GLU A 331 7.35 -31.46 14.33
CA GLU A 331 7.09 -30.65 15.53
C GLU A 331 6.18 -29.47 15.22
N ILE A 332 6.28 -28.93 14.00
CA ILE A 332 5.40 -27.86 13.50
C ILE A 332 4.02 -28.40 13.11
N VAL A 333 3.98 -29.63 12.61
CA VAL A 333 2.77 -30.29 12.06
C VAL A 333 2.04 -31.15 13.09
N LYS A 334 2.60 -31.32 14.31
CA LYS A 334 1.94 -32.06 15.40
C LYS A 334 0.50 -31.56 15.55
N PRO A 335 -0.47 -32.49 15.73
CA PRO A 335 -1.87 -32.12 15.84
C PRO A 335 -2.01 -31.05 16.91
N VAL A 336 -2.50 -29.91 16.43
CA VAL A 336 -2.93 -28.77 17.21
C VAL A 336 -4.16 -29.15 18.02
#